data_AF-A0A7J6SV61-F1
#
_entry.id   AF-A0A7J6SV61-F1
#
_cell.length_a   1.000
_cell.length_b   1.000
_cell.length_c   1.000
_cell.angle_alpha   90.00
_cell.angle_beta   90.00
_cell.angle_gamma   90.00
#
_symmetry.space_group_name_H-M   'P 1'
#
loop_
_entity.id
_entity.type
_entity.pdbx_description
1 polymer ?
#
loop_
_entity_poly.entity_id
_entity_poly.type
_entity_poly.pdbx_seq_one_letter_code
_entity_poly.pdbx_strand_id
1 'polypeptide(L)'
;TSTADVALTTSDRRLKRDITPLSVALEPTDEESAPDSEGPASQLLRELRPVAFKLESEVQAEAERRRFGFIAQDLERLLPEVVHRSEGQDTLSVLYQDLIAILTGAVQEQQSRIRELEERLTDLQARFEAHLLEHLLYTNGT
;
A
#
# COMPACT_ATOMS: atom_id res chain seq x y z
N THR A 1 -18.88 28.19 14.38
CA THR A 1 -17.70 28.35 13.51
C THR A 1 -17.00 27.01 13.45
N SER A 2 -17.15 26.30 12.33
CA SER A 2 -16.56 24.97 12.14
C SER A 2 -15.07 25.16 11.84
N THR A 3 -14.22 25.00 12.83
CA THR A 3 -12.77 24.92 12.67
C THR A 3 -12.47 23.64 11.88
N ALA A 4 -12.38 23.78 10.55
CA ALA A 4 -11.66 22.80 9.75
C ALA A 4 -10.20 22.93 10.20
N ASP A 5 -9.80 22.06 11.13
CA ASP A 5 -8.42 21.90 11.55
C ASP A 5 -7.66 21.34 10.34
N VAL A 6 -7.16 22.25 9.49
CA VAL A 6 -6.24 21.88 8.43
C VAL A 6 -4.98 21.44 9.16
N ALA A 7 -4.78 20.13 9.29
CA ALA A 7 -3.61 19.52 9.90
C ALA A 7 -2.35 19.81 9.07
N LEU A 8 -1.90 21.07 9.06
CA LEU A 8 -0.62 21.52 8.54
C LEU A 8 0.47 20.93 9.44
N THR A 9 0.98 19.77 9.02
CA THR A 9 2.05 19.08 9.74
C THR A 9 3.39 19.55 9.18
N THR A 10 4.31 19.95 10.06
CA THR A 10 5.65 20.41 9.64
C THR A 10 6.45 19.21 9.12
N SER A 11 6.83 19.21 7.84
CA SER A 11 7.53 18.10 7.17
C SER A 11 8.77 18.56 6.38
N ASP A 12 9.56 19.48 6.93
CA ASP A 12 10.78 20.00 6.30
C ASP A 12 11.94 18.97 6.39
N ARG A 13 12.68 18.78 5.28
CA ARG A 13 13.82 17.85 5.22
C ARG A 13 14.87 18.14 6.30
N ARG A 14 15.12 19.41 6.63
CA ARG A 14 16.12 19.79 7.65
C ARG A 14 15.76 19.34 9.07
N LEU A 15 14.51 18.95 9.29
CA LEU A 15 14.00 18.46 10.57
C LEU A 15 13.91 16.93 10.63
N LYS A 16 14.23 16.24 9.54
CA LYS A 16 14.23 14.77 9.45
C LYS A 16 15.67 14.25 9.45
N ARG A 17 15.90 13.12 10.12
CA ARG A 17 17.16 12.38 10.14
C ARG A 17 16.91 10.95 9.65
N ASP A 18 17.97 10.25 9.25
CA ASP A 18 17.92 8.83 8.84
C ASP A 18 16.89 8.52 7.75
N ILE A 19 16.81 9.38 6.72
CA ILE A 19 15.84 9.24 5.62
C ILE A 19 16.28 8.08 4.71
N THR A 20 15.56 6.96 4.76
CA THR A 20 15.73 5.79 3.90
C THR A 20 14.52 5.58 2.99
N PRO A 21 14.67 4.84 1.87
CA PRO A 21 13.53 4.42 1.06
C PRO A 21 12.57 3.55 1.89
N LEU A 22 11.27 3.75 1.71
CA LEU A 22 10.25 3.00 2.43
C LEU A 22 10.36 1.49 2.19
N SER A 23 10.75 1.08 0.98
CA SER A 23 10.98 -0.33 0.66
C SER A 23 12.03 -0.97 1.55
N VAL A 24 13.06 -0.24 1.97
CA VAL A 24 14.12 -0.71 2.86
C VAL A 24 13.64 -0.70 4.32
N ALA A 25 12.88 0.34 4.71
CA ALA A 25 12.37 0.45 6.07
C ALA A 25 11.34 -0.64 6.42
N LEU A 26 10.63 -1.17 5.42
CA LEU A 26 9.62 -2.22 5.58
C LEU A 26 10.14 -3.62 5.28
N GLU A 27 11.45 -3.82 5.07
CA GLU A 27 11.98 -5.16 4.81
C GLU A 27 11.71 -6.08 6.02
N PRO A 28 11.10 -7.26 5.80
CA PRO A 28 10.88 -8.21 6.87
C PRO A 28 12.24 -8.63 7.46
N THR A 29 12.35 -8.60 8.79
CA THR A 29 13.60 -8.91 9.51
C THR A 29 13.95 -10.40 9.47
N ASP A 30 12.98 -11.23 9.10
CA ASP A 30 13.13 -12.68 9.01
C ASP A 30 13.42 -13.10 7.56
N GLU A 31 14.59 -13.70 7.35
CA GLU A 31 15.14 -14.15 6.05
C GLU A 31 14.32 -15.26 5.33
N GLU A 32 13.13 -15.60 5.83
CA GLU A 32 12.34 -16.76 5.37
C GLU A 32 11.25 -16.44 4.34
N SER A 33 11.13 -15.20 3.88
CA SER A 33 10.18 -14.86 2.83
C SER A 33 10.70 -15.38 1.49
N ALA A 34 10.00 -16.37 0.96
CA ALA A 34 10.18 -16.97 -0.37
C ALA A 34 10.38 -15.89 -1.47
N PRO A 35 10.99 -16.24 -2.63
CA PRO A 35 11.28 -15.31 -3.72
C PRO A 35 10.00 -14.93 -4.50
N ASP A 36 8.92 -14.63 -3.79
CA ASP A 36 7.74 -14.05 -4.37
C ASP A 36 8.10 -12.61 -4.76
N SER A 37 8.02 -12.35 -6.06
CA SER A 37 8.34 -11.11 -6.79
C SER A 37 7.59 -9.83 -6.34
N GLU A 38 7.18 -9.73 -5.08
CA GLU A 38 6.36 -8.66 -4.52
C GLU A 38 7.14 -7.92 -3.43
N GLY A 39 7.21 -6.59 -3.55
CA GLY A 39 7.88 -5.73 -2.58
C GLY A 39 7.17 -5.70 -1.22
N PRO A 40 7.88 -5.31 -0.14
CA PRO A 40 7.40 -5.43 1.23
C PRO A 40 6.13 -4.61 1.49
N ALA A 41 6.02 -3.41 0.90
CA ALA A 41 4.83 -2.58 1.07
C ALA A 41 3.60 -3.24 0.41
N SER A 42 3.79 -3.92 -0.73
CA SER A 42 2.74 -4.68 -1.41
C SER A 42 2.30 -5.91 -0.62
N GLN A 43 3.22 -6.58 0.08
CA GLN A 43 2.90 -7.71 0.97
C GLN A 43 2.01 -7.27 2.12
N LEU A 44 2.40 -6.17 2.76
CA LEU A 44 1.66 -5.56 3.84
C LEU A 44 0.22 -5.18 3.42
N LEU A 45 0.02 -4.61 2.22
CA LEU A 45 -1.33 -4.28 1.72
C LEU A 45 -2.29 -5.48 1.68
N ARG A 46 -1.79 -6.69 1.41
CA ARG A 46 -2.64 -7.89 1.36
C ARG A 46 -3.17 -8.27 2.74
N GLU A 47 -2.43 -7.96 3.78
CA GLU A 47 -2.78 -8.28 5.16
C GLU A 47 -3.67 -7.22 5.79
N LEU A 48 -3.60 -5.98 5.30
CA LEU A 48 -4.46 -4.88 5.76
C LEU A 48 -5.95 -5.17 5.49
N ARG A 49 -6.77 -4.94 6.52
CA ARG A 49 -8.22 -5.16 6.46
C ARG A 49 -8.97 -3.84 6.67
N PRO A 50 -9.32 -3.12 5.60
CA PRO A 50 -10.18 -1.94 5.73
C PRO A 50 -11.60 -2.37 6.12
N VAL A 51 -12.18 -1.66 7.07
CA VAL A 51 -13.52 -1.93 7.61
C VAL A 51 -14.42 -0.70 7.50
N ALA A 52 -15.73 -0.95 7.40
CA ALA A 52 -16.75 0.08 7.57
C ALA A 52 -17.35 -0.02 8.98
N PHE A 53 -17.46 1.10 9.68
CA PHE A 53 -17.95 1.13 11.05
C PHE A 53 -18.82 2.37 11.31
N LYS A 54 -19.50 2.37 12.45
CA LYS A 54 -20.20 3.51 13.02
C LYS A 54 -19.60 3.76 14.40
N LEU A 55 -19.50 5.01 14.81
CA LEU A 55 -19.08 5.34 16.17
C LEU A 55 -20.28 5.26 17.10
N GLU A 56 -20.07 4.77 18.31
CA GLU A 56 -21.01 5.02 19.39
C GLU A 56 -20.89 6.50 19.77
N SER A 57 -21.99 7.24 19.63
CA SER A 57 -22.08 8.67 19.95
C SER A 57 -23.47 8.96 20.49
N GLU A 58 -23.56 9.85 21.48
CA GLU A 58 -24.85 10.37 21.98
C GLU A 58 -25.58 11.19 20.92
N VAL A 59 -24.85 11.68 19.91
CA VAL A 59 -25.41 12.43 18.78
C VAL A 59 -25.87 11.46 17.69
N GLN A 60 -27.19 11.27 17.54
CA GLN A 60 -27.79 10.36 16.57
C GLN A 60 -27.24 10.54 15.14
N ALA A 61 -27.01 11.78 14.71
CA ALA A 61 -26.47 12.09 13.38
C ALA A 61 -25.04 11.56 13.18
N GLU A 62 -24.24 11.50 14.24
CA GLU A 62 -22.89 10.94 14.19
C GLU A 62 -22.91 9.42 14.33
N ALA A 63 -23.80 8.89 15.17
CA ALA A 63 -23.99 7.46 15.36
C ALA A 63 -24.46 6.76 14.08
N GLU A 64 -25.31 7.40 13.29
CA GLU A 64 -25.77 6.85 12.00
C GLU A 64 -24.74 7.00 10.87
N ARG A 65 -23.73 7.87 11.05
CA ARG A 65 -22.74 8.14 10.00
C ARG A 65 -21.77 6.98 9.86
N ARG A 66 -21.88 6.28 8.73
CA ARG A 66 -20.90 5.26 8.31
C ARG A 66 -19.54 5.93 8.05
N ARG A 67 -18.50 5.35 8.63
CA ARG A 67 -17.09 5.70 8.43
C ARG A 67 -16.34 4.49 7.89
N PHE A 68 -15.18 4.75 7.31
CA PHE A 68 -14.27 3.73 6.80
C PHE A 68 -12.91 3.95 7.46
N GLY A 69 -12.22 2.86 7.78
CA GLY A 69 -10.91 2.92 8.43
C GLY A 69 -10.41 1.53 8.78
N PHE A 70 -9.63 1.46 9.84
CA PHE A 70 -9.00 0.21 10.30
C PHE A 70 -9.25 -0.01 11.79
N ILE A 71 -9.16 -1.27 12.20
CA ILE A 71 -9.14 -1.65 13.61
C ILE A 71 -7.71 -1.49 14.12
N ALA A 72 -7.52 -0.66 15.15
CA ALA A 72 -6.18 -0.35 15.66
C ALA A 72 -5.43 -1.58 16.19
N GLN A 73 -6.15 -2.53 16.81
CA GLN A 73 -5.56 -3.78 17.31
C GLN A 73 -5.07 -4.71 16.19
N ASP A 74 -5.72 -4.67 15.02
CA ASP A 74 -5.26 -5.44 13.86
C ASP A 74 -4.02 -4.78 13.26
N LEU A 75 -4.01 -3.45 13.18
CA LEU A 75 -2.83 -2.69 12.77
C LEU A 75 -1.67 -2.85 13.73
N GLU A 76 -1.89 -2.94 15.04
CA GLU A 76 -0.82 -3.08 16.04
C GLU A 76 -0.01 -4.37 15.82
N ARG A 77 -0.66 -5.45 15.34
CA ARG A 77 0.04 -6.71 15.04
C ARG A 77 0.87 -6.67 13.75
N LEU A 78 0.45 -5.86 12.78
CA LEU A 78 1.07 -5.79 11.45
C LEU A 78 2.08 -4.64 11.33
N LEU A 79 1.73 -3.49 11.90
CA LEU A 79 2.44 -2.21 11.85
C LEU A 79 2.31 -1.51 13.20
N PRO A 80 3.04 -1.99 14.23
CA PRO A 80 3.00 -1.35 15.55
C PRO A 80 3.39 0.13 15.49
N GLU A 81 4.24 0.51 14.52
CA GLU A 81 4.74 1.88 14.35
C GLU A 81 3.64 2.90 14.02
N VAL A 82 2.56 2.49 13.35
CA VAL A 82 1.45 3.39 12.99
C VAL A 82 0.37 3.45 14.05
N VAL A 83 0.53 2.73 15.17
CA VAL A 83 -0.42 2.69 16.28
C VAL A 83 0.19 3.37 17.50
N HIS A 84 -0.54 4.34 18.04
CA HIS A 84 -0.16 5.06 19.25
C HIS A 84 -1.08 4.67 20.41
N ARG A 85 -0.46 4.37 21.55
CA ARG A 85 -1.16 4.13 22.82
C ARG A 85 -1.01 5.36 23.71
N SER A 86 -2.13 5.96 24.09
CA SER A 86 -2.14 7.12 24.99
C SER A 86 -1.83 6.67 26.43
N GLU A 87 -0.93 7.35 27.12
CA GLU A 87 -0.59 7.03 28.51
C GLU A 87 -1.82 7.17 29.43
N GLY A 88 -2.15 6.11 30.15
CA GLY A 88 -3.27 6.09 31.09
C GLY A 88 -4.65 5.83 30.48
N GLN A 89 -4.74 5.52 29.18
CA GLN A 89 -5.96 5.09 28.51
C GLN A 89 -5.74 3.75 27.79
N ASP A 90 -6.74 2.87 27.83
CA ASP A 90 -6.73 1.60 27.09
C ASP A 90 -7.14 1.76 25.61
N THR A 91 -7.05 3.00 25.10
CA THR A 91 -7.48 3.36 23.76
C THR A 91 -6.28 3.46 22.82
N LEU A 92 -6.35 2.73 21.71
CA LEU A 92 -5.37 2.81 20.63
C LEU A 92 -5.82 3.84 19.59
N SER A 93 -4.87 4.64 19.11
CA SER A 93 -5.05 5.62 18.03
C SER A 93 -4.18 5.24 16.83
N VAL A 94 -4.62 5.61 15.63
CA VAL A 94 -3.91 5.27 14.39
C VAL A 94 -3.35 6.54 13.74
N LEU A 95 -2.07 6.49 13.37
CA LEU A 95 -1.37 7.54 12.63
C LEU A 95 -1.68 7.42 11.13
N TYR A 96 -2.86 7.90 10.73
CA TYR A 96 -3.32 7.80 9.33
C TYR A 96 -2.41 8.51 8.32
N GLN A 97 -1.63 9.51 8.74
CA GLN A 97 -0.68 10.18 7.86
C GLN A 97 0.45 9.23 7.40
N ASP A 98 0.92 8.38 8.30
CA ASP A 98 1.99 7.42 8.01
C ASP A 98 1.46 6.29 7.13
N LEU A 99 0.23 5.83 7.39
CA LEU A 99 -0.46 4.89 6.51
C LEU A 99 -0.54 5.41 5.07
N ILE A 100 -0.85 6.69 4.84
CA ILE A 100 -0.91 7.26 3.48
C ILE A 100 0.46 7.14 2.77
N ALA A 101 1.57 7.38 3.46
CA ALA A 101 2.90 7.23 2.89
C ALA A 101 3.18 5.76 2.53
N ILE A 102 2.80 4.83 3.41
CA ILE A 102 2.93 3.38 3.17
C ILE A 102 2.10 2.93 1.96
N LEU A 103 0.82 3.31 1.91
CA LEU A 103 -0.08 3.01 0.80
C LEU A 103 0.48 3.57 -0.52
N THR A 104 1.07 4.77 -0.49
CA THR A 104 1.69 5.38 -1.67
C THR A 104 2.87 4.55 -2.17
N GLY A 105 3.75 4.09 -1.29
CA GLY A 105 4.87 3.21 -1.66
C GLY A 105 4.39 1.90 -2.27
N ALA A 106 3.40 1.27 -1.66
CA ALA A 106 2.83 0.02 -2.18
C ALA A 106 2.17 0.20 -3.56
N VAL A 107 1.46 1.31 -3.80
CA VAL A 107 0.91 1.63 -5.13
C VAL A 107 2.02 1.85 -6.16
N GLN A 108 3.15 2.47 -5.77
CA GLN A 108 4.31 2.64 -6.66
C GLN A 108 4.98 1.32 -7.02
N GLU A 109 5.08 0.39 -6.06
CA GLU A 109 5.56 -0.97 -6.30
C GLU A 109 4.63 -1.71 -7.27
N GLN A 110 3.32 -1.71 -7.00
CA GLN A 110 2.32 -2.32 -7.89
C GLN A 110 2.37 -1.72 -9.30
N GLN A 111 2.50 -0.40 -9.44
CA GLN A 111 2.59 0.26 -10.73
C GLN A 111 3.85 -0.12 -11.50
N SER A 112 4.97 -0.36 -10.81
CA SER A 112 6.20 -0.85 -11.43
C SER A 112 6.04 -2.26 -11.97
N ARG A 113 5.37 -3.13 -11.21
CA ARG A 113 5.08 -4.50 -11.64
C ARG A 113 4.09 -4.56 -12.81
N ILE A 114 3.10 -3.67 -12.83
CA ILE A 114 2.19 -3.53 -13.99
C ILE A 114 2.99 -3.19 -15.25
N ARG A 115 3.90 -2.22 -15.19
CA ARG A 115 4.76 -1.86 -16.34
C ARG A 115 5.61 -3.03 -16.82
N GLU A 116 6.25 -3.75 -15.90
CA GLU A 116 7.04 -4.93 -16.24
C GLU A 116 6.21 -6.02 -16.91
N LEU A 117 4.97 -6.24 -16.44
CA LEU A 117 4.06 -7.20 -17.05
C LEU A 117 3.59 -6.73 -18.43
N GLU A 118 3.29 -5.44 -18.62
CA GLU A 118 2.93 -4.85 -19.91
C GLU A 118 4.05 -4.98 -20.95
N GLU A 119 5.30 -4.74 -20.54
CA GLU A 119 6.49 -4.93 -21.38
C GLU A 119 6.67 -6.40 -21.78
N ARG A 120 6.53 -7.33 -20.83
CA ARG A 120 6.61 -8.78 -21.10
C ARG A 120 5.50 -9.25 -22.05
N LEU A 121 4.28 -8.74 -21.89
CA LEU A 121 3.18 -9.04 -22.79
C LEU A 121 3.46 -8.53 -24.20
N THR A 122 4.00 -7.33 -24.32
CA THR A 122 4.37 -6.73 -25.62
C THR A 122 5.47 -7.53 -26.32
N ASP A 123 6.53 -7.92 -25.59
CA ASP A 123 7.59 -8.78 -26.13
C ASP A 123 7.07 -10.14 -26.58
N LEU A 124 6.20 -10.77 -25.76
CA LEU A 124 5.61 -12.07 -26.10
C LEU A 124 4.71 -11.97 -27.35
N GLN A 125 3.93 -10.89 -27.46
CA GLN A 125 3.10 -10.63 -28.64
C GLN A 125 3.97 -10.46 -29.90
N ALA A 126 5.04 -9.67 -29.82
CA ALA A 126 5.97 -9.48 -30.94
C ALA A 126 6.64 -10.79 -31.38
N ARG A 127 7.06 -11.63 -30.43
CA ARG A 127 7.62 -12.96 -30.74
C ARG A 127 6.61 -13.87 -31.42
N PHE A 128 5.35 -13.82 -30.98
CA PHE A 128 4.28 -14.61 -31.57
C PHE A 128 3.97 -14.15 -33.00
N GLU A 129 3.87 -12.84 -33.24
CA GLU A 129 3.68 -12.27 -34.58
C GLU A 129 4.83 -12.61 -35.54
N ALA A 130 6.09 -12.50 -35.06
CA ALA A 130 7.26 -12.87 -35.85
C ALA A 130 7.22 -14.34 -36.26
N HIS A 131 6.84 -15.23 -35.34
CA HIS A 131 6.71 -16.67 -35.62
C HIS A 131 5.60 -16.97 -36.63
N LEU A 132 4.45 -16.29 -36.54
CA LEU A 132 3.37 -16.44 -37.51
C LEU A 132 3.77 -15.99 -38.91
N LEU A 133 4.48 -14.86 -39.02
CA LEU A 133 4.97 -14.36 -40.31
C LEU A 133 5.97 -15.33 -40.93
N GLU A 134 6.90 -15.87 -40.13
CA GLU A 134 7.85 -16.89 -40.58
C GLU A 134 7.11 -18.11 -41.15
N HIS A 135 6.14 -18.66 -40.42
CA HIS A 135 5.37 -19.82 -40.87
C HIS A 135 4.58 -19.55 -42.17
N LEU A 136 3.95 -18.39 -42.30
CA LEU A 136 3.18 -18.02 -43.50
C LEU A 136 4.06 -17.86 -44.75
N LEU A 137 5.31 -17.43 -44.59
CA LEU A 137 6.28 -17.34 -45.69
C LEU A 137 6.72 -18.72 -46.16
N TYR A 138 6.91 -19.68 -45.24
CA TYR A 138 7.27 -21.05 -45.60
C TYR A 138 6.13 -21.83 -46.27
N THR A 139 4.86 -21.61 -45.91
CA THR A 139 3.73 -22.34 -46.50
C THR A 139 3.32 -21.88 -47.89
N ASN A 140 3.62 -20.63 -48.28
CA ASN A 140 3.28 -20.09 -49.60
C ASN A 140 4.46 -20.18 -50.60
N GLY A 141 5.61 -20.70 -50.18
CA GLY A 141 6.83 -20.83 -50.98
C GLY A 141 7.01 -22.20 -51.67
N THR A 142 6.06 -23.12 -51.55
CA THR A 142 5.99 -24.44 -52.22
C THR A 142 4.71 -24.56 -53.02
#